data_AF-A0A2J8N4F4-F1
#
_entry.id   AF-A0A2J8N4F4-F1
#
_cell.length_a   1.000
_cell.length_b   1.000
_cell.length_c   1.000
_cell.angle_alpha   90.00
_cell.angle_beta   90.00
_cell.angle_gamma   90.00
#
_symmetry.space_group_name_H-M   'P 1'
#
loop_
_entity.id
_entity.type
_entity.pdbx_description
1 polymer ?
#
loop_
_entity_poly.entity_id
_entity_poly.type
_entity_poly.pdbx_seq_one_letter_code
_entity_poly.pdbx_strand_id
1 'polypeptide(L)'
;MAATLANGGFCPITGERVLSPEAVRNTLSLMHSCGMYDFSGQFAFHVGLPAKSGVAGGILLVVPNVMGMMCWSPPLDKMGNSVKGIHFCHDLVSLCNFHNYDNLRHFAKKLDPRREGGDQRVKSVINLLFAAYTGDVSALRRFALSAMDMEQRDYDSRTALHVA
;
A
#
# COMPACT_ATOMS: atom_id res chain seq x y z
N MET A 1 -8.92 14.52 6.50
CA MET A 1 -9.23 13.95 7.84
C MET A 1 -8.72 12.53 7.99
N ALA A 2 -9.24 11.53 7.23
CA ALA A 2 -8.76 10.15 7.34
C ALA A 2 -7.24 10.01 7.15
N ALA A 3 -6.65 10.75 6.20
CA ALA A 3 -5.22 10.71 5.95
C ALA A 3 -4.38 11.25 7.13
N THR A 4 -4.92 12.17 7.93
CA THR A 4 -4.29 12.64 9.18
C THR A 4 -4.20 11.50 10.21
N LEU A 5 -5.23 10.66 10.30
CA LEU A 5 -5.21 9.46 11.14
C LEU A 5 -4.23 8.41 10.59
N ALA A 6 -4.21 8.21 9.27
CA ALA A 6 -3.24 7.32 8.62
C ALA A 6 -1.78 7.75 8.85
N ASN A 7 -1.55 9.06 9.01
CA ASN A 7 -0.24 9.69 9.15
C ASN A 7 0.09 10.08 10.61
N GLY A 8 -0.38 9.30 11.58
CA GLY A 8 0.02 9.45 12.99
C GLY A 8 -0.40 10.77 13.66
N GLY A 9 -1.39 11.47 13.12
CA GLY A 9 -1.90 12.74 13.66
C GLY A 9 -1.36 13.99 12.99
N PHE A 10 -0.49 13.84 11.99
CA PHE A 10 0.01 14.94 11.17
C PHE A 10 -0.83 15.09 9.90
N CYS A 11 -1.29 16.31 9.63
CA CYS A 11 -2.02 16.60 8.42
C CYS A 11 -1.06 16.55 7.22
N PRO A 12 -1.26 15.64 6.24
CA PRO A 12 -0.29 15.44 5.16
C PRO A 12 -0.19 16.63 4.19
N ILE A 13 -1.19 17.50 4.13
CA ILE A 13 -1.20 18.67 3.23
C ILE A 13 -0.65 19.94 3.89
N THR A 14 -0.70 20.07 5.21
CA THR A 14 -0.18 21.24 5.93
C THR A 14 1.08 20.97 6.73
N GLY A 15 1.40 19.69 7.00
CA GLY A 15 2.51 19.30 7.89
C GLY A 15 2.24 19.54 9.38
N GLU A 16 1.08 20.08 9.73
CA GLU A 16 0.74 20.42 11.11
C GLU A 16 0.37 19.18 11.93
N ARG A 17 0.79 19.16 13.20
CA ARG A 17 0.37 18.14 14.17
C ARG A 17 -1.02 18.50 14.72
N VAL A 18 -2.04 17.79 14.26
CA VAL A 18 -3.44 18.00 14.67
C VAL A 18 -3.82 17.15 15.88
N LEU A 19 -3.29 15.92 15.96
CA LEU A 19 -3.64 14.96 17.01
C LEU A 19 -2.38 14.37 17.67
N SER A 20 -2.53 13.88 18.91
CA SER A 20 -1.47 13.10 19.56
C SER A 20 -1.40 11.68 18.98
N PRO A 21 -0.22 11.05 18.91
CA PRO A 21 -0.08 9.67 18.45
C PRO A 21 -0.93 8.68 19.26
N GLU A 22 -1.10 8.93 20.56
CA GLU A 22 -1.96 8.13 21.42
C GLU A 22 -3.44 8.23 21.02
N ALA A 23 -3.95 9.45 20.80
CA ALA A 23 -5.32 9.64 20.36
C ALA A 23 -5.58 8.94 19.03
N VAL A 24 -4.63 9.02 18.09
CA VAL A 24 -4.72 8.36 16.78
C VAL A 24 -4.75 6.85 16.94
N ARG A 25 -3.80 6.27 17.68
CA ARG A 25 -3.75 4.82 17.94
C ARG A 25 -5.05 4.32 18.56
N ASN A 26 -5.53 4.98 19.61
CA ASN A 26 -6.75 4.56 20.32
C ASN A 26 -7.98 4.66 19.41
N THR A 27 -8.07 5.71 18.59
CA THR A 27 -9.15 5.90 17.61
C THR A 27 -9.12 4.79 16.56
N LEU A 28 -7.96 4.47 15.97
CA LEU A 28 -7.84 3.43 14.96
C LEU A 28 -8.18 2.03 15.52
N SER A 29 -7.76 1.74 16.75
CA SER A 29 -8.11 0.48 17.43
C SER A 29 -9.63 0.32 17.60
N LEU A 30 -10.33 1.38 18.01
CA LEU A 30 -11.79 1.35 18.17
C LEU A 30 -12.53 1.36 16.83
N MET A 31 -12.03 2.07 15.82
CA MET A 31 -12.57 2.02 14.46
C MET A 31 -12.47 0.62 13.86
N HIS A 32 -11.43 -0.14 14.20
CA HIS A 32 -11.26 -1.49 13.72
C HIS A 32 -12.33 -2.46 14.27
N SER A 33 -12.66 -2.37 15.57
CA SER A 33 -13.59 -3.31 16.22
C SER A 33 -15.05 -2.84 16.28
N CYS A 34 -15.30 -1.53 16.26
CA CYS A 34 -16.63 -0.94 16.49
C CYS A 34 -17.07 0.01 15.36
N GLY A 35 -16.36 0.02 14.23
CA GLY A 35 -16.51 1.02 13.19
C GLY A 35 -17.78 0.93 12.34
N MET A 36 -18.33 -0.27 12.16
CA MET A 36 -19.26 -0.61 11.07
C MET A 36 -20.57 -1.23 11.59
N TYR A 37 -21.06 -0.77 12.75
CA TYR A 37 -22.26 -1.31 13.41
C TYR A 37 -22.12 -2.83 13.66
N ASP A 38 -23.21 -3.59 13.49
CA ASP A 38 -23.22 -5.04 13.64
C ASP A 38 -22.32 -5.75 12.60
N PHE A 39 -21.93 -5.05 11.53
CA PHE A 39 -20.98 -5.56 10.53
C PHE A 39 -19.51 -5.44 10.97
N SER A 40 -19.19 -4.82 12.11
CA SER A 40 -17.80 -4.54 12.50
C SER A 40 -16.92 -5.79 12.57
N GLY A 41 -17.43 -6.90 13.12
CA GLY A 41 -16.67 -8.15 13.19
C GLY A 41 -16.37 -8.75 11.81
N GLN A 42 -17.35 -8.76 10.90
CA GLN A 42 -17.19 -9.27 9.53
C GLN A 42 -16.27 -8.34 8.71
N PHE A 43 -16.42 -7.03 8.87
CA PHE A 43 -15.56 -6.05 8.22
C PHE A 43 -14.10 -6.17 8.67
N ALA A 44 -13.86 -6.30 9.98
CA ALA A 44 -12.51 -6.49 10.53
C ALA A 44 -11.87 -7.79 10.04
N PHE A 45 -12.65 -8.86 9.83
CA PHE A 45 -12.14 -10.13 9.36
C PHE A 45 -11.82 -10.15 7.85
N HIS A 46 -12.68 -9.56 7.02
CA HIS A 46 -12.54 -9.63 5.56
C HIS A 46 -11.77 -8.44 4.95
N VAL A 47 -12.02 -7.23 5.45
CA VAL A 47 -11.35 -6.01 4.97
C VAL A 47 -10.14 -5.70 5.83
N GLY A 48 -10.25 -5.89 7.15
CA GLY A 48 -9.12 -5.72 8.06
C GLY A 48 -8.53 -4.31 8.06
N LEU A 49 -9.35 -3.28 7.86
CA LEU A 49 -8.94 -1.88 7.90
C LEU A 49 -9.77 -1.11 8.93
N PRO A 50 -9.21 -0.12 9.65
CA PRO A 50 -9.99 0.79 10.48
C PRO A 50 -10.96 1.61 9.60
N ALA A 51 -12.25 1.51 9.90
CA ALA A 51 -13.28 2.25 9.17
C ALA A 51 -14.35 2.81 10.12
N LYS A 52 -15.10 3.82 9.67
CA LYS A 52 -16.31 4.28 10.34
C LYS A 52 -17.39 4.58 9.33
N SER A 53 -18.54 3.94 9.45
CA SER A 53 -19.74 4.25 8.66
C SER A 53 -20.63 5.30 9.32
N GLY A 54 -21.47 5.96 8.53
CA GLY A 54 -22.53 6.83 9.00
C GLY A 54 -23.79 6.75 8.12
N VAL A 55 -24.94 7.06 8.72
CA VAL A 55 -26.28 6.97 8.09
C VAL A 55 -26.43 7.82 6.82
N ALA A 56 -25.61 8.86 6.65
CA ALA A 56 -25.56 9.63 5.41
C ALA A 56 -25.00 8.84 4.20
N GLY A 57 -24.58 7.59 4.40
CA GLY A 57 -23.95 6.75 3.40
C GLY A 57 -22.44 6.97 3.27
N GLY A 58 -21.82 7.61 4.26
CA GLY A 58 -20.38 7.85 4.30
C GLY A 58 -19.64 6.71 5.00
N ILE A 59 -18.48 6.31 4.47
CA ILE A 59 -17.52 5.40 5.10
C ILE A 59 -16.15 6.09 5.10
N LEU A 60 -15.70 6.48 6.28
CA LEU A 60 -14.36 6.97 6.52
C LEU A 60 -13.44 5.75 6.66
N LEU A 61 -12.49 5.55 5.75
CA LEU A 61 -11.57 4.42 5.73
C LEU A 61 -10.14 4.89 5.93
N VAL A 62 -9.37 4.17 6.75
CA VAL A 62 -7.96 4.47 7.01
C VAL A 62 -7.11 3.26 6.62
N VAL A 63 -6.10 3.48 5.80
CA VAL A 63 -5.01 2.52 5.56
C VAL A 63 -3.77 3.06 6.29
N PRO A 64 -3.46 2.57 7.49
CA PRO A 64 -2.36 3.10 8.30
C PRO A 64 -1.04 3.15 7.51
N ASN A 65 -0.33 4.26 7.61
CA ASN A 65 0.95 4.53 6.92
C ASN A 65 0.88 4.57 5.38
N VAL A 66 -0.32 4.58 4.78
CA VAL A 66 -0.47 4.65 3.32
C VAL A 66 -1.38 5.81 2.92
N MET A 67 -2.65 5.77 3.29
CA MET A 67 -3.63 6.75 2.85
C MET A 67 -4.88 6.77 3.74
N GLY A 68 -5.68 7.82 3.61
CA GLY A 68 -7.03 7.84 4.16
C GLY A 68 -8.05 8.20 3.08
N MET A 69 -9.22 7.56 3.14
CA MET A 69 -10.26 7.66 2.12
C MET A 69 -11.61 7.99 2.74
N MET A 70 -12.50 8.55 1.93
CA MET A 70 -13.91 8.71 2.24
C MET A 70 -14.71 8.17 1.06
N CYS A 71 -15.49 7.12 1.30
CA CYS A 71 -16.46 6.63 0.32
C CYS A 71 -17.83 7.19 0.69
N TRP A 72 -18.57 7.72 -0.28
CA TRP A 72 -19.92 8.23 -0.02
C TRP A 72 -20.89 7.74 -1.08
N SER A 73 -21.96 7.07 -0.63
CA SER A 73 -23.06 6.62 -1.47
C SER A 73 -24.30 6.46 -0.58
N PRO A 74 -25.38 7.26 -0.78
CA PRO A 74 -26.53 7.30 0.12
C PRO A 74 -27.25 5.97 0.38
N PRO A 75 -27.42 5.04 -0.60
CA PRO A 75 -28.10 3.77 -0.35
C PRO A 75 -27.37 2.91 0.69
N LEU A 76 -28.08 2.59 1.77
CA LEU A 76 -27.59 1.75 2.86
C LEU A 76 -28.07 0.30 2.73
N ASP A 77 -27.28 -0.61 3.28
CA ASP A 77 -27.68 -1.99 3.51
C ASP A 77 -28.58 -2.13 4.76
N LYS A 78 -28.97 -3.37 5.08
CA LYS A 78 -29.79 -3.69 6.25
C LYS A 78 -29.09 -3.37 7.58
N MET A 79 -27.78 -3.19 7.59
CA MET A 79 -26.94 -2.93 8.76
C MET A 79 -26.58 -1.43 8.90
N GLY A 80 -27.11 -0.57 8.02
CA GLY A 80 -26.88 0.87 8.05
C GLY A 80 -25.55 1.32 7.41
N ASN A 81 -24.88 0.45 6.65
CA ASN A 81 -23.64 0.77 5.94
C ASN A 81 -23.90 1.05 4.47
N SER A 82 -23.10 1.93 3.85
CA SER A 82 -23.22 2.21 2.41
C SER A 82 -22.92 0.97 1.57
N VAL A 83 -23.86 0.52 0.75
CA VAL A 83 -23.72 -0.71 -0.05
C VAL A 83 -22.50 -0.64 -0.97
N LYS A 84 -22.36 0.47 -1.71
CA LYS A 84 -21.23 0.67 -2.62
C LYS A 84 -19.91 0.87 -1.88
N GLY A 85 -19.97 1.53 -0.73
CA GLY A 85 -18.78 1.74 0.10
C GLY A 85 -18.21 0.43 0.63
N ILE A 86 -19.07 -0.47 1.13
CA ILE A 86 -18.66 -1.80 1.58
C ILE A 86 -18.06 -2.61 0.43
N HIS A 87 -18.73 -2.65 -0.72
CA HIS A 87 -18.23 -3.36 -1.90
C HIS A 87 -16.85 -2.84 -2.33
N PHE A 88 -16.68 -1.52 -2.37
CA PHE A 88 -15.39 -0.89 -2.68
C PHE A 88 -14.29 -1.30 -1.69
N CYS A 89 -14.58 -1.32 -0.39
CA CYS A 89 -13.60 -1.73 0.63
C CYS A 89 -13.15 -3.18 0.44
N HIS A 90 -14.07 -4.09 0.09
CA HIS A 90 -13.73 -5.47 -0.20
C HIS A 90 -12.85 -5.59 -1.45
N ASP A 91 -13.21 -4.92 -2.55
CA ASP A 91 -12.43 -4.95 -3.78
C ASP A 91 -11.03 -4.36 -3.59
N LEU A 92 -10.92 -3.26 -2.83
CA LEU A 92 -9.65 -2.62 -2.52
C LEU A 92 -8.67 -3.59 -1.84
N VAL A 93 -9.14 -4.34 -0.85
CA VAL A 93 -8.31 -5.29 -0.08
C VAL A 93 -8.12 -6.62 -0.81
N SER A 94 -9.05 -6.99 -1.68
CA SER A 94 -8.89 -8.12 -2.60
C SER A 94 -7.78 -7.84 -3.61
N LEU A 95 -7.74 -6.62 -4.15
CA LEU A 95 -6.75 -6.19 -5.14
C LEU A 95 -5.39 -5.88 -4.51
N CYS A 96 -5.36 -5.14 -3.41
CA CYS A 96 -4.12 -4.62 -2.81
C CYS A 96 -3.79 -5.31 -1.48
N ASN A 97 -2.50 -5.42 -1.15
CA ASN A 97 -2.00 -6.00 0.11
C ASN A 97 -2.16 -5.06 1.33
N PHE A 98 -3.33 -4.44 1.47
CA PHE A 98 -3.64 -3.46 2.50
C PHE A 98 -4.33 -4.03 3.73
N HIS A 99 -4.69 -5.31 3.75
CA HIS A 99 -5.25 -5.92 4.96
C HIS A 99 -4.27 -5.77 6.13
N ASN A 100 -4.75 -5.46 7.34
CA ASN A 100 -3.87 -5.25 8.50
C ASN A 100 -2.97 -6.47 8.83
N TYR A 101 -3.39 -7.67 8.41
CA TYR A 101 -2.63 -8.91 8.55
C TYR A 101 -2.01 -9.43 7.23
N ASP A 102 -2.06 -8.66 6.13
CA ASP A 102 -1.31 -9.01 4.92
C ASP A 102 0.19 -8.82 5.13
N ASN A 103 0.98 -9.67 4.47
CA ASN A 103 2.44 -9.59 4.54
C ASN A 103 3.00 -8.68 3.45
N LEU A 104 3.92 -7.78 3.82
CA LEU A 104 4.54 -6.85 2.88
C LEU A 104 5.55 -7.50 1.91
N ARG A 105 6.05 -8.69 2.21
CA ARG A 105 7.03 -9.43 1.38
C ARG A 105 6.38 -10.57 0.61
N HIS A 106 5.52 -11.32 1.27
CA HIS A 106 4.87 -12.53 0.75
C HIS A 106 3.37 -12.30 0.63
N PHE A 107 2.96 -11.51 -0.36
CA PHE A 107 1.57 -11.29 -0.72
C PHE A 107 1.30 -12.02 -2.03
N ALA A 108 0.25 -12.87 -2.06
CA ALA A 108 0.03 -13.87 -3.11
C ALA A 108 -0.05 -13.29 -4.54
N LYS A 109 -1.25 -12.96 -5.03
CA LYS A 109 -1.49 -12.31 -6.34
C LYS A 109 -1.91 -10.84 -6.19
N LYS A 110 -1.78 -10.29 -4.98
CA LYS A 110 -2.19 -8.92 -4.67
C LYS A 110 -1.18 -7.91 -5.22
N LEU A 111 -1.65 -6.72 -5.52
CA LEU A 111 -0.82 -5.58 -5.86
C LEU A 111 -0.28 -4.93 -4.58
N ASP A 112 0.98 -4.48 -4.60
CA ASP A 112 1.50 -3.56 -3.60
C ASP A 112 1.81 -2.21 -4.25
N PRO A 113 0.91 -1.22 -4.14
CA PRO A 113 1.11 0.10 -4.73
C PRO A 113 2.30 0.87 -4.16
N ARG A 114 2.88 0.44 -3.03
CA ARG A 114 4.10 1.05 -2.47
C ARG A 114 5.36 0.62 -3.21
N ARG A 115 5.28 -0.42 -4.05
CA ARG A 115 6.41 -0.95 -4.80
C ARG A 115 6.33 -0.48 -6.25
N GLU A 116 7.42 0.10 -6.72
CA GLU A 116 7.68 0.29 -8.14
C GLU A 116 8.06 -1.06 -8.76
N GLY A 117 7.08 -1.92 -9.02
CA GLY A 117 7.30 -3.32 -9.43
C GLY A 117 8.15 -3.50 -10.69
N GLY A 118 8.28 -2.48 -11.54
CA GLY A 118 9.14 -2.49 -12.73
C GLY A 118 10.49 -1.79 -12.57
N ASP A 119 10.57 -0.77 -11.71
CA ASP A 119 11.70 0.17 -11.73
C ASP A 119 12.95 -0.40 -11.04
N GLN A 120 12.79 -1.25 -10.02
CA GLN A 120 13.96 -1.85 -9.37
C GLN A 120 14.73 -2.79 -10.31
N ARG A 121 14.03 -3.59 -11.12
CA ARG A 121 14.66 -4.50 -12.08
C ARG A 121 15.33 -3.72 -13.21
N VAL A 122 14.66 -2.69 -13.73
CA VAL A 122 15.19 -1.79 -14.75
C VAL A 122 16.41 -1.02 -14.24
N LYS A 123 16.33 -0.41 -13.04
CA LYS A 123 17.47 0.27 -12.37
C LYS A 123 18.65 -0.68 -12.17
N SER A 124 18.39 -1.91 -11.74
CA SER A 124 19.45 -2.91 -11.59
C SER A 124 20.12 -3.22 -12.93
N VAL A 125 19.36 -3.43 -14.01
CA VAL A 125 19.91 -3.67 -15.35
C VAL A 125 20.69 -2.47 -15.88
N ILE A 126 20.18 -1.24 -15.69
CA ILE A 126 20.89 0.00 -16.06
C ILE A 126 22.20 0.14 -15.29
N ASN A 127 22.19 -0.10 -13.98
CA ASN A 127 23.39 -0.01 -13.16
C ASN A 127 24.43 -1.09 -13.54
N LEU A 128 23.97 -2.28 -13.93
CA LEU A 128 24.82 -3.34 -14.46
C LEU A 128 25.50 -2.92 -15.78
N LEU A 129 24.73 -2.39 -16.73
CA LEU A 129 25.22 -1.92 -18.03
C LEU A 129 26.20 -0.74 -17.87
N PHE A 130 25.91 0.18 -16.95
CA PHE A 130 26.79 1.31 -16.66
C PHE A 130 28.10 0.88 -15.99
N ALA A 131 28.05 -0.10 -15.08
CA ALA A 131 29.26 -0.69 -14.49
C ALA A 131 30.12 -1.40 -15.54
N ALA A 132 29.50 -2.06 -16.52
CA ALA A 132 30.20 -2.66 -17.66
C ALA A 132 30.86 -1.59 -18.54
N TYR A 133 30.11 -0.56 -18.93
CA TYR A 133 30.61 0.55 -19.75
C TYR A 133 31.78 1.31 -19.13
N THR A 134 31.73 1.53 -17.82
CA THR A 134 32.78 2.25 -17.07
C THR A 134 33.95 1.35 -16.67
N GLY A 135 33.85 0.03 -16.85
CA GLY A 135 34.86 -0.94 -16.44
C GLY A 135 34.98 -1.13 -14.92
N ASP A 136 33.94 -0.81 -14.13
CA ASP A 136 33.96 -1.02 -12.67
C ASP A 136 33.79 -2.50 -12.32
N VAL A 137 34.92 -3.22 -12.30
CA VAL A 137 35.01 -4.64 -11.95
C VAL A 137 34.50 -4.92 -10.52
N SER A 138 34.57 -3.94 -9.62
CA SER A 138 34.10 -4.09 -8.23
C SER A 138 32.58 -4.04 -8.15
N ALA A 139 31.93 -3.18 -8.92
CA ALA A 139 30.48 -3.19 -9.09
C ALA A 139 29.99 -4.47 -9.77
N LEU A 140 30.63 -4.91 -10.86
CA LEU A 140 30.26 -6.15 -11.56
C LEU A 140 30.37 -7.38 -10.65
N ARG A 141 31.44 -7.49 -9.84
CA ARG A 141 31.57 -8.56 -8.84
C ARG A 141 30.48 -8.52 -7.78
N ARG A 142 30.08 -7.32 -7.33
CA ARG A 142 28.96 -7.17 -6.38
C ARG A 142 27.63 -7.65 -6.97
N PHE A 143 27.37 -7.35 -8.25
CA PHE A 143 26.18 -7.84 -8.94
C PHE A 143 26.20 -9.36 -9.19
N ALA A 144 27.36 -9.93 -9.54
CA ALA A 144 27.49 -11.38 -9.68
C ALA A 144 27.27 -12.12 -8.35
N LEU A 145 27.73 -11.55 -7.24
CA LEU A 145 27.53 -12.11 -5.90
C LEU A 145 26.10 -11.93 -5.35
N SER A 146 25.33 -10.97 -5.86
CA SER A 146 23.95 -10.74 -5.43
C SER A 146 22.93 -11.67 -6.09
N ALA A 147 23.39 -12.73 -6.78
CA ALA A 147 22.57 -13.66 -7.56
C ALA A 147 21.73 -12.96 -8.65
N MET A 148 22.22 -11.83 -9.14
CA MET A 148 21.59 -11.11 -10.24
C MET A 148 21.90 -11.85 -11.56
N ASP A 149 20.87 -12.05 -12.39
CA ASP A 149 21.05 -12.57 -13.74
C ASP A 149 21.77 -11.52 -14.61
N MET A 150 23.02 -11.83 -14.95
CA MET A 150 23.95 -10.99 -15.72
C MET A 150 23.57 -10.91 -17.21
N GLU A 151 22.72 -11.83 -17.69
CA GLU A 151 22.25 -11.89 -19.09
C GLU A 151 20.98 -11.06 -19.32
N GLN A 152 20.53 -10.31 -18.31
CA GLN A 152 19.40 -9.41 -18.47
C GLN A 152 19.68 -8.34 -19.52
N ARG A 153 18.66 -8.05 -20.31
CA ARG A 153 18.69 -7.15 -21.45
C ARG A 153 17.98 -5.84 -21.15
N ASP A 154 18.48 -4.74 -21.71
CA ASP A 154 17.76 -3.47 -21.73
C ASP A 154 16.64 -3.44 -22.79
N TYR A 155 16.00 -2.29 -22.93
CA TYR A 155 14.95 -2.04 -23.92
C TYR A 155 15.41 -2.29 -25.37
N ASP A 156 16.70 -2.05 -25.67
CA ASP A 156 17.33 -2.27 -26.97
C ASP A 156 17.91 -3.69 -27.13
N SER A 157 17.56 -4.61 -26.22
CA SER A 157 18.07 -5.99 -26.18
C SER A 157 19.57 -6.14 -25.91
N ARG A 158 20.24 -5.10 -25.37
CA ARG A 158 21.67 -5.12 -25.02
C ARG A 158 21.89 -5.70 -23.63
N THR A 159 22.95 -6.50 -23.49
CA THR A 159 23.43 -7.05 -22.21
C THR A 159 24.70 -6.33 -21.75
N ALA A 160 25.14 -6.55 -20.51
CA ALA A 160 26.41 -6.02 -20.00
C ALA A 160 27.59 -6.33 -20.92
N LEU A 161 27.60 -7.50 -21.59
CA LEU A 161 28.64 -7.89 -22.52
C LEU A 161 28.66 -7.07 -23.82
N HIS A 162 27.51 -6.54 -24.24
CA HIS A 162 27.42 -5.70 -25.45
C HIS A 162 27.97 -4.30 -25.25
N VAL A 163 28.13 -3.85 -24.00
CA VAL A 163 28.54 -2.49 -23.62
C VAL A 163 29.92 -2.46 -22.94
N ALA A 164 30.50 -3.63 -22.67
CA ALA A 164 31.83 -3.81 -22.06
C ALA A 164 32.97 -3.60 -23.07
#